data_AF-A0A9E3IHH2-F1
#
_entry.id   AF-A0A9E3IHH2-F1
#
_cell.length_a   1.000
_cell.length_b   1.000
_cell.length_c   1.000
_cell.angle_alpha   90.00
_cell.angle_beta   90.00
_cell.angle_gamma   90.00
#
_symmetry.space_group_name_H-M   'P 1'
#
loop_
_entity.id
_entity.type
_entity.pdbx_description
1 polymer ?
#
loop_
_entity_poly.entity_id
_entity_poly.type
_entity_poly.pdbx_seq_one_letter_code
_entity_poly.pdbx_strand_id
1 'polypeptide(L)'
;MNALFDQDAMRRRIERELVDGYDEEIEMEMEDRLVADPLDASGEDATARVRYFRELFRLQGELVKLQDWVSSTRQKVVILFEGRDAAGKGGVIKRITQRLNPRVCRTVALPAPNDRERTQWYFQRYAAHL
;
A
#
# COMPACT_ATOMS: atom_id res chain seq x y z
N MET A 1 -5.76 3.66 43.75
CA MET A 1 -5.37 2.46 42.97
C MET A 1 -6.54 2.09 42.05
N ASN A 2 -6.77 2.80 40.94
CA ASN A 2 -7.85 2.44 39.99
C ASN A 2 -7.82 3.13 38.60
N ALA A 3 -6.73 3.82 38.20
CA ALA A 3 -6.66 4.49 36.89
C ALA A 3 -5.93 3.65 35.81
N LEU A 4 -5.08 2.69 36.20
CA LEU A 4 -4.28 1.87 35.28
C LEU A 4 -5.06 0.67 34.71
N PHE A 5 -6.02 0.12 35.46
CA PHE A 5 -6.84 -1.01 35.01
C PHE A 5 -7.85 -0.63 33.90
N ASP A 6 -8.28 0.63 33.85
CA ASP A 6 -9.21 1.16 32.85
C ASP A 6 -8.53 1.39 31.49
N GLN A 7 -7.28 1.85 31.49
CA GLN A 7 -6.50 2.03 30.26
C GLN A 7 -6.18 0.70 29.55
N ASP A 8 -5.85 -0.35 30.30
CA ASP A 8 -5.56 -1.66 29.71
C ASP A 8 -6.81 -2.35 29.15
N ALA A 9 -7.98 -2.09 29.73
CA ALA A 9 -9.26 -2.57 29.23
C ALA A 9 -9.69 -1.79 27.97
N MET A 10 -9.54 -0.46 28.00
CA MET A 10 -9.80 0.41 26.86
C MET A 10 -8.89 0.07 25.67
N ARG A 11 -7.59 -0.13 25.92
CA ARG A 11 -6.62 -0.50 24.88
C ARG A 11 -6.94 -1.86 24.26
N ARG A 12 -7.27 -2.87 25.07
CA ARG A 12 -7.70 -4.19 24.58
C ARG A 12 -9.01 -4.17 23.81
N ARG A 13 -9.91 -3.24 24.14
CA ARG A 13 -11.17 -3.06 23.41
C ARG A 13 -10.94 -2.39 22.07
N ILE A 14 -10.13 -1.33 22.03
CA ILE A 14 -9.71 -0.67 20.79
C ILE A 14 -8.94 -1.65 19.90
N GLU A 15 -8.03 -2.44 20.47
CA GLU A 15 -7.31 -3.47 19.73
C GLU A 15 -8.26 -4.51 19.13
N ARG A 16 -9.30 -4.94 19.86
CA ARG A 16 -10.32 -5.85 19.31
C ARG A 16 -11.16 -5.20 18.23
N GLU A 17 -11.68 -4.00 18.45
CA GLU A 17 -12.47 -3.27 17.45
C GLU A 17 -11.65 -2.98 16.18
N LEU A 18 -10.35 -2.71 16.31
CA LEU A 18 -9.45 -2.56 15.18
C LEU A 18 -9.23 -3.90 14.45
N VAL A 19 -8.99 -4.99 15.18
CA VAL A 19 -8.81 -6.33 14.59
C VAL A 19 -10.07 -6.79 13.88
N ASP A 20 -11.24 -6.63 14.49
CA ASP A 20 -12.52 -7.01 13.91
C ASP A 20 -12.82 -6.15 12.67
N GLY A 21 -12.58 -4.83 12.73
CA GLY A 21 -12.71 -3.95 11.56
C GLY A 21 -11.70 -4.27 10.44
N TYR A 22 -10.50 -4.73 10.79
CA TYR A 22 -9.52 -5.22 9.81
C TYR A 22 -9.96 -6.53 9.16
N ASP A 23 -10.54 -7.45 9.93
CA ASP A 23 -11.05 -8.71 9.40
C ASP A 23 -12.25 -8.47 8.46
N GLU A 24 -13.19 -7.57 8.80
CA GLU A 24 -14.31 -7.18 7.93
C GLU A 24 -13.84 -6.52 6.62
N GLU A 25 -12.87 -5.60 6.68
CA GLU A 25 -12.33 -4.94 5.46
C GLU A 25 -11.54 -5.91 4.59
N ILE A 26 -10.86 -6.90 5.20
CA ILE A 26 -10.21 -8.00 4.49
C ILE A 26 -11.26 -8.88 3.82
N GLU A 27 -12.33 -9.25 4.51
CA GLU A 27 -13.43 -10.05 3.96
C GLU A 27 -14.09 -9.37 2.78
N MET A 28 -14.37 -8.07 2.86
CA MET A 28 -14.94 -7.28 1.75
C MET A 28 -14.01 -7.22 0.52
N GLU A 29 -12.70 -6.99 0.70
CA GLU A 29 -11.73 -7.02 -0.41
C GLU A 29 -11.54 -8.41 -1.02
N MET A 30 -11.76 -9.46 -0.21
CA MET A 30 -11.76 -10.85 -0.66
C MET A 30 -13.03 -11.16 -1.46
N GLU A 31 -14.21 -10.79 -0.96
CA GLU A 31 -15.50 -10.98 -1.64
C GLU A 31 -15.52 -10.27 -2.99
N ASP A 32 -15.14 -8.99 -3.05
CA ASP A 32 -15.08 -8.20 -4.31
C ASP A 32 -14.19 -8.85 -5.39
N ARG A 33 -13.20 -9.66 -4.99
CA ARG A 33 -12.33 -10.40 -5.92
C ARG A 33 -12.77 -11.84 -6.19
N LEU A 34 -13.46 -12.49 -5.26
CA LEU A 34 -14.01 -13.83 -5.45
C LEU A 34 -15.14 -13.86 -6.48
N VAL A 35 -15.82 -12.73 -6.72
CA VAL A 35 -16.80 -12.59 -7.82
C VAL A 35 -16.15 -12.80 -9.22
N ALA A 36 -14.82 -12.69 -9.34
CA ALA A 36 -14.15 -12.74 -10.64
C ALA A 36 -13.82 -14.16 -11.17
N ASP A 37 -13.77 -15.21 -10.34
CA ASP A 37 -13.50 -16.57 -10.85
C ASP A 37 -14.00 -17.70 -9.91
N PRO A 38 -15.18 -18.29 -10.16
CA PRO A 38 -15.73 -19.38 -9.35
C PRO A 38 -15.10 -20.75 -9.63
N LEU A 39 -14.23 -20.90 -10.63
CA LEU A 39 -13.96 -22.21 -11.23
C LEU A 39 -12.64 -22.89 -10.83
N ASP A 40 -11.75 -22.23 -10.08
CA ASP A 40 -10.37 -22.73 -9.91
C ASP A 40 -9.76 -22.63 -8.50
N ALA A 41 -10.57 -22.74 -7.45
CA ALA A 41 -10.06 -22.71 -6.07
C ALA A 41 -9.91 -24.12 -5.48
N SER A 42 -8.71 -24.71 -5.59
CA SER A 42 -8.30 -25.74 -4.64
C SER A 42 -8.32 -25.16 -3.22
N GLY A 43 -8.60 -25.97 -2.19
CA GLY A 43 -8.64 -25.48 -0.79
C GLY A 43 -7.32 -24.87 -0.30
N GLU A 44 -6.19 -25.26 -0.91
CA GLU A 44 -4.87 -24.71 -0.62
C GLU A 44 -4.69 -23.29 -1.19
N ASP A 45 -5.18 -23.03 -2.41
CA ASP A 45 -5.10 -21.71 -3.05
C ASP A 45 -5.93 -20.66 -2.30
N ALA A 46 -7.09 -21.06 -1.77
CA ALA A 46 -7.91 -20.19 -0.93
C ALA A 46 -7.15 -19.75 0.34
N THR A 47 -6.47 -20.67 1.00
CA THR A 47 -5.69 -20.40 2.22
C THR A 47 -4.49 -19.50 1.93
N ALA A 48 -3.77 -19.73 0.82
CA ALA A 48 -2.65 -18.90 0.40
C ALA A 48 -3.09 -17.45 0.09
N ARG A 49 -4.25 -17.28 -0.57
CA ARG A 49 -4.84 -15.96 -0.86
C ARG A 49 -5.20 -15.21 0.42
N VAL A 50 -5.88 -15.84 1.37
CA VAL A 50 -6.20 -15.24 2.68
C VAL A 50 -4.92 -14.72 3.35
N ARG A 51 -3.88 -15.56 3.39
CA ARG A 51 -2.59 -15.19 3.98
C ARG A 51 -1.95 -13.99 3.27
N TYR A 52 -1.98 -13.97 1.93
CA TYR A 52 -1.47 -12.85 1.15
C TYR A 52 -2.17 -11.54 1.51
N PHE A 53 -3.51 -11.52 1.55
CA PHE A 53 -4.27 -10.30 1.82
C PHE A 53 -4.08 -9.81 3.24
N ARG A 54 -4.03 -10.72 4.21
CA ARG A 54 -3.72 -10.38 5.61
C ARG A 54 -2.37 -9.68 5.73
N GLU A 55 -1.34 -10.20 5.07
CA GLU A 55 -0.02 -9.57 5.13
C GLU A 55 0.07 -8.28 4.32
N LEU A 56 -0.62 -8.21 3.18
CA LEU A 56 -0.72 -6.99 2.40
C LEU A 56 -1.33 -5.86 3.24
N PHE A 57 -2.43 -6.13 3.94
CA PHE A 57 -3.09 -5.19 4.83
C PHE A 57 -2.14 -4.72 5.94
N ARG A 58 -1.49 -5.66 6.62
CA ARG A 58 -0.55 -5.37 7.70
C ARG A 58 0.58 -4.45 7.22
N LEU A 59 1.19 -4.77 6.07
CA LEU A 59 2.28 -3.97 5.50
C LEU A 59 1.81 -2.58 5.04
N GLN A 60 0.58 -2.46 4.52
CA GLN A 60 -0.01 -1.16 4.19
C GLN A 60 -0.22 -0.29 5.42
N GLY A 61 -0.60 -0.88 6.56
CA GLY A 61 -0.66 -0.16 7.84
C GLY A 61 0.71 0.40 8.26
N GLU A 62 1.78 -0.39 8.09
CA GLU A 62 3.15 0.08 8.34
C GLU A 62 3.60 1.18 7.36
N LEU A 63 3.18 1.12 6.10
CA LEU A 63 3.45 2.18 5.12
C LEU A 63 2.78 3.51 5.49
N VAL A 64 1.58 3.48 6.08
CA VAL A 64 0.92 4.69 6.60
C VAL A 64 1.73 5.30 7.75
N LYS A 65 2.19 4.48 8.69
CA LYS A 65 3.07 4.96 9.79
C LYS A 65 4.36 5.56 9.24
N LEU A 66 4.96 4.94 8.23
CA LEU A 66 6.14 5.48 7.55
C LEU A 66 5.84 6.82 6.91
N GLN A 67 4.70 6.96 6.22
CA GLN A 67 4.27 8.22 5.61
C GLN A 67 4.15 9.34 6.65
N ASP A 68 3.50 9.07 7.78
CA ASP A 68 3.32 10.05 8.85
C ASP A 68 4.66 10.47 9.47
N TRP A 69 5.58 9.51 9.62
CA TRP A 69 6.94 9.80 10.04
C TRP A 69 7.70 10.66 9.02
N VAL A 70 7.63 10.35 7.73
CA VAL A 70 8.28 11.15 6.66
C VAL A 70 7.74 12.58 6.66
N SER A 71 6.42 12.74 6.81
CA SER A 71 5.77 14.05 6.82
C SER A 71 6.18 14.87 8.04
N SER A 72 6.15 14.28 9.24
CA SER A 72 6.52 14.96 10.50
C SER A 72 8.00 15.32 10.56
N THR A 73 8.88 14.47 10.02
CA THR A 73 10.33 14.71 9.99
C THR A 73 10.79 15.56 8.80
N ARG A 74 9.88 15.89 7.86
CA ARG A 74 10.17 16.60 6.60
C ARG A 74 11.24 15.93 5.73
N GLN A 75 11.33 14.60 5.82
CA GLN A 75 12.23 13.82 4.97
C GLN A 75 11.65 13.69 3.56
N LYS A 76 12.51 13.37 2.59
CA LYS A 76 12.11 13.07 1.21
C LYS A 76 12.47 11.63 0.89
N VAL A 77 11.50 10.87 0.38
CA VAL A 77 11.68 9.47 -0.03
C VAL A 77 11.33 9.33 -1.50
N VAL A 78 12.21 8.68 -2.26
CA VAL A 78 12.01 8.36 -3.67
C VAL A 78 12.13 6.85 -3.83
N ILE A 79 11.14 6.24 -4.49
CA ILE A 79 11.11 4.80 -4.76
C ILE A 79 11.10 4.62 -6.28
N LEU A 80 12.12 3.94 -6.81
CA LEU A 80 12.25 3.64 -8.24
C LEU A 80 11.83 2.20 -8.51
N PHE A 81 10.93 2.01 -9.48
CA PHE A 81 10.47 0.70 -9.91
C PHE A 81 10.99 0.39 -11.32
N GLU A 82 11.94 -0.52 -11.42
CA GLU A 82 12.51 -1.01 -12.68
C GLU A 82 12.15 -2.48 -12.93
N GLY A 83 12.20 -2.91 -14.20
CA GLY A 83 11.94 -4.30 -14.58
C GLY A 83 11.44 -4.44 -16.00
N ARG A 84 11.30 -5.67 -16.48
CA ARG A 84 10.80 -5.97 -17.83
C ARG A 84 9.32 -5.61 -17.99
N ASP A 85 8.86 -5.57 -19.23
CA ASP A 85 7.44 -5.49 -19.55
C ASP A 85 6.71 -6.71 -18.97
N ALA A 86 5.46 -6.49 -18.52
CA ALA A 86 4.64 -7.48 -17.82
C ALA A 86 5.20 -8.05 -16.49
N ALA A 87 6.30 -7.50 -15.93
CA ALA A 87 6.84 -7.94 -14.64
C ALA A 87 5.97 -7.60 -13.40
N GLY A 88 4.80 -6.97 -13.59
CA GLY A 88 3.89 -6.64 -12.48
C GLY A 88 4.18 -5.32 -11.74
N LYS A 89 5.08 -4.47 -12.25
CA LYS A 89 5.46 -3.18 -11.63
C LYS A 89 4.25 -2.32 -11.26
N GLY A 90 3.29 -2.16 -12.18
CA GLY A 90 2.07 -1.38 -11.96
C GLY A 90 1.18 -1.94 -10.85
N GLY A 91 1.11 -3.27 -10.73
CA GLY A 91 0.39 -3.94 -9.65
C GLY A 91 1.01 -3.64 -8.29
N VAL A 92 2.33 -3.72 -8.18
CA VAL A 92 3.07 -3.40 -6.95
C VAL A 92 2.89 -1.93 -6.57
N ILE A 93 3.03 -1.00 -7.52
CA ILE A 93 2.79 0.43 -7.29
C ILE A 93 1.37 0.63 -6.77
N LYS A 94 0.35 0.04 -7.42
CA LYS A 94 -1.05 0.13 -6.98
C LYS A 94 -1.23 -0.37 -5.55
N ARG A 95 -0.61 -1.50 -5.18
CA ARG A 95 -0.68 -2.06 -3.83
C ARG A 95 -0.02 -1.18 -2.78
N ILE A 96 1.05 -0.47 -3.13
CA ILE A 96 1.70 0.46 -2.20
C ILE A 96 0.87 1.73 -2.04
N THR A 97 0.36 2.28 -3.15
CA THR A 97 -0.29 3.60 -3.15
C THR A 97 -1.75 3.58 -2.73
N GLN A 98 -2.45 2.44 -2.78
CA GLN A 98 -3.90 2.37 -2.56
C GLN A 98 -4.39 2.89 -1.21
N ARG A 99 -3.55 2.86 -0.17
CA ARG A 99 -3.89 3.35 1.19
C ARG A 99 -3.07 4.55 1.66
N LEU A 100 -2.23 5.09 0.79
CA LEU A 100 -1.42 6.26 1.10
C LEU A 100 -2.16 7.54 0.70
N ASN A 101 -1.89 8.63 1.42
CA ASN A 101 -2.48 9.93 1.11
C ASN A 101 -1.87 10.46 -0.21
N PRO A 102 -2.67 10.69 -1.27
CA PRO A 102 -2.17 11.10 -2.57
C PRO A 102 -1.53 12.51 -2.57
N ARG A 103 -1.76 13.30 -1.52
CA ARG A 103 -1.09 14.61 -1.34
C ARG A 103 0.33 14.49 -0.84
N VAL A 104 0.67 13.37 -0.20
CA VAL A 104 2.00 13.11 0.36
C VAL A 104 2.79 12.17 -0.57
N CYS A 105 2.15 11.09 -1.04
CA CYS A 105 2.74 10.14 -1.96
C CYS A 105 2.25 10.40 -3.38
N ARG A 106 3.17 10.74 -4.30
CA ARG A 106 2.88 10.92 -5.73
C ARG A 106 3.51 9.81 -6.56
N THR A 107 2.74 9.27 -7.50
CA THR A 107 3.24 8.34 -8.51
C THR A 107 3.52 9.11 -9.80
N VAL A 108 4.69 8.88 -10.39
CA VAL A 108 5.09 9.52 -11.65
C VAL A 108 5.40 8.43 -12.67
N ALA A 109 4.69 8.48 -13.80
CA ALA A 109 4.94 7.64 -14.96
C ALA A 109 5.21 8.56 -16.15
N LEU A 110 6.48 8.68 -16.53
CA LEU A 110 6.88 9.52 -17.66
C LEU A 110 6.73 8.76 -18.99
N PRO A 111 6.08 9.35 -20.01
CA PRO A 111 6.07 8.78 -21.35
C PRO A 111 7.46 8.87 -22.00
N ALA A 112 7.56 8.32 -23.20
CA ALA A 112 8.74 8.50 -24.05
C ALA A 112 9.08 10.00 -24.18
N PRO A 113 10.38 10.36 -24.19
CA PRO A 113 10.79 11.76 -24.22
C PRO A 113 10.40 12.43 -25.55
N ASN A 114 9.87 13.64 -25.46
CA ASN A 114 9.58 14.45 -26.64
C ASN A 114 10.87 15.07 -27.26
N ASP A 115 10.77 15.64 -28.46
CA ASP A 115 11.95 16.16 -29.20
C ASP A 115 12.76 17.19 -28.42
N ARG A 116 12.09 18.01 -27.59
CA ARG A 116 12.75 19.00 -26.74
C ARG A 116 13.42 18.35 -25.52
N GLU A 117 12.80 17.37 -24.89
CA GLU A 117 13.38 16.62 -23.77
C GLU A 117 14.63 15.84 -24.20
N ARG A 118 14.68 15.39 -25.47
CA ARG A 118 15.83 14.67 -26.04
C ARG A 118 17.06 15.56 -26.22
N THR A 119 16.89 16.88 -26.38
CA THR A 119 17.99 17.85 -26.50
C THR A 119 18.40 18.46 -25.16
N GLN A 120 17.60 18.25 -24.12
CA GLN A 120 17.89 18.66 -22.75
C GLN A 120 18.80 17.66 -22.04
N TRP A 121 19.30 18.06 -20.87
CA TRP A 121 20.04 17.14 -20.01
C TRP A 121 19.11 16.00 -19.55
N TYR A 122 19.55 14.75 -19.71
CA TYR A 122 18.74 13.55 -19.47
C TYR A 122 18.01 13.55 -18.11
N PHE A 123 18.69 13.97 -17.04
CA PHE A 123 18.12 13.98 -15.69
C PHE A 123 17.13 15.13 -15.43
N GLN A 124 17.10 16.15 -16.29
CA GLN A 124 16.29 17.34 -16.08
C GLN A 124 14.79 17.02 -15.99
N ARG A 125 14.30 16.08 -16.82
CA ARG A 125 12.89 15.65 -16.78
C ARG A 125 12.53 14.92 -15.49
N TYR A 126 13.46 14.16 -14.90
CA TYR A 126 13.23 13.41 -13.68
C TYR A 126 13.34 14.31 -12.44
N ALA A 127 14.31 15.24 -12.43
CA ALA A 127 14.53 16.18 -11.34
C ALA A 127 13.32 17.12 -11.11
N ALA A 128 12.54 17.41 -12.15
CA ALA A 128 11.28 18.15 -12.04
C ALA A 128 10.23 17.46 -11.15
N HIS A 129 10.42 16.17 -10.84
CA HIS A 129 9.53 15.36 -10.00
C HIS A 129 10.11 15.02 -8.62
N LEU A 130 11.11 15.79 -8.14
CA LEU A 130 11.72 15.66 -6.80
C LEU A 130 11.30 16.76 -5.82
#